data_AF-A0A2N5GV64-F1
#
_entry.id   AF-A0A2N5GV64-F1
#
_cell.length_a   1.000
_cell.length_b   1.000
_cell.length_c   1.000
_cell.angle_alpha   90.00
_cell.angle_beta   90.00
_cell.angle_gamma   90.00
#
_symmetry.space_group_name_H-M   'P 1'
#
loop_
_entity.id
_entity.type
_entity.pdbx_description
1 polymer ?
#
loop_
_entity_poly.entity_id
_entity_poly.type
_entity_poly.pdbx_seq_one_letter_code
_entity_poly.pdbx_strand_id
1 'polypeptide(L)'
;MIQIICKNWCRHKERFILVLIGVLIISSGLSYLVGLTETNKGTVVNTLEKNWKASYHIVVRPPGTKSLPEKSGLMDPNYLSGLNGGISLKQYEKIKNITDIEVAAPIAVIGYLPLSVSMGTFTPPKNETGIYKIKYIEVVRNGFRNRIQALHENYFVSGPWNKTINQNKTPYGAHPWINGR
;
A
#
# COMPACT_ATOMS: atom_id res chain seq x y z
N MET A 1 -42.36 -39.28 35.81
CA MET A 1 -41.38 -39.53 34.72
C MET A 1 -39.93 -39.31 35.17
N ILE A 2 -39.60 -38.18 35.82
CA ILE A 2 -38.23 -37.91 36.34
C ILE A 2 -37.71 -39.00 37.31
N GLN A 3 -38.58 -39.56 38.15
CA GLN A 3 -38.20 -40.63 39.09
C GLN A 3 -37.72 -41.92 38.39
N ILE A 4 -38.26 -42.25 37.21
CA ILE A 4 -37.84 -43.42 36.43
C ILE A 4 -36.44 -43.20 35.85
N ILE A 5 -36.15 -41.98 35.40
CA ILE A 5 -34.84 -41.57 34.87
C ILE A 5 -33.77 -41.63 35.96
N CYS A 6 -34.05 -41.09 37.16
CA CYS A 6 -33.13 -41.17 38.30
C CYS A 6 -32.88 -42.62 38.73
N LYS A 7 -33.89 -43.49 38.70
CA LYS A 7 -33.74 -44.92 39.02
C LYS A 7 -32.85 -45.66 38.01
N ASN A 8 -33.00 -45.37 36.71
CA ASN A 8 -32.15 -45.94 35.65
C ASN A 8 -30.70 -45.46 35.76
N TRP A 9 -30.50 -44.19 36.08
CA TRP A 9 -29.17 -43.61 36.28
C TRP A 9 -28.45 -44.23 37.49
N CYS A 10 -29.15 -44.42 38.61
CA CYS A 10 -28.58 -45.11 39.78
C CYS A 10 -28.27 -46.60 39.54
N ARG A 11 -28.93 -47.24 38.57
CA ARG A 11 -28.77 -48.68 38.26
C ARG A 11 -27.68 -48.96 37.22
N HIS A 12 -27.35 -48.00 36.35
CA HIS A 12 -26.34 -48.14 35.29
C HIS A 12 -25.22 -47.08 35.41
N LYS A 13 -24.62 -46.98 36.60
CA LYS A 13 -23.65 -45.92 36.97
C LYS A 13 -22.43 -45.82 36.03
N GLU A 14 -21.93 -46.94 35.52
CA GLU A 14 -20.74 -46.97 34.63
C GLU A 14 -21.01 -46.33 33.27
N ARG A 15 -22.05 -46.79 32.56
CA ARG A 15 -22.51 -46.18 31.30
C ARG A 15 -22.93 -44.73 31.53
N PHE A 16 -23.55 -44.50 32.68
CA PHE A 16 -23.70 -43.23 33.36
C PHE A 16 -22.56 -42.24 33.08
N ILE A 17 -21.48 -42.56 33.79
CA ILE A 17 -20.26 -41.76 33.91
C ILE A 17 -19.58 -41.60 32.55
N LEU A 18 -19.56 -42.64 31.72
CA LEU A 18 -18.98 -42.58 30.37
C LEU A 18 -19.68 -41.55 29.47
N VAL A 19 -21.01 -41.50 29.49
CA VAL A 19 -21.78 -40.50 28.73
C VAL A 19 -21.50 -39.09 29.26
N LEU A 20 -21.44 -38.91 30.58
CA LEU A 20 -21.16 -37.62 31.19
C LEU A 20 -19.76 -37.10 30.84
N ILE A 21 -18.75 -37.97 30.88
CA ILE A 21 -17.38 -37.65 30.45
C ILE A 21 -17.36 -37.30 28.96
N GLY A 22 -18.04 -38.06 28.11
CA GLY A 22 -18.13 -37.78 26.68
C GLY A 22 -18.73 -36.40 26.39
N VAL A 23 -19.84 -36.06 27.04
CA VAL A 23 -20.47 -34.73 26.91
C VAL A 23 -19.54 -33.62 27.42
N LEU A 24 -18.83 -33.84 28.53
CA LEU A 24 -17.85 -32.88 29.07
C LEU A 24 -16.69 -32.62 28.10
N ILE A 25 -16.12 -33.67 27.52
CA ILE A 25 -15.01 -33.54 26.56
C ILE A 25 -15.47 -32.78 25.32
N ILE A 26 -16.62 -33.14 24.75
CA ILE A 26 -17.19 -32.47 23.57
C ILE A 26 -17.49 -31.00 23.87
N SER A 27 -18.11 -30.71 25.02
CA SER A 27 -18.46 -29.34 25.42
C SER A 27 -17.21 -28.48 25.64
N SER A 28 -16.19 -29.04 26.30
CA SER A 28 -14.92 -28.34 26.54
C SER A 28 -14.17 -28.07 25.23
N GLY A 29 -14.11 -29.07 24.34
CA GLY A 29 -13.47 -28.93 23.02
C GLY A 29 -14.17 -27.91 22.14
N LEU A 30 -15.51 -27.92 22.11
CA LEU A 30 -16.29 -26.94 21.35
C LEU A 30 -16.09 -25.52 21.91
N SER A 31 -16.14 -25.35 23.24
CA SER A 31 -15.94 -24.05 23.88
C SER A 31 -14.53 -23.50 23.60
N TYR A 32 -13.52 -24.36 23.62
CA TYR A 32 -12.15 -23.99 23.27
C TYR A 32 -12.03 -23.55 21.82
N LEU A 33 -12.65 -24.27 20.88
CA LEU A 33 -12.63 -23.93 19.45
C LEU A 33 -13.36 -22.60 19.17
N VAL A 34 -14.50 -22.37 19.82
CA VAL A 34 -15.23 -21.09 19.75
C VAL A 34 -14.40 -19.95 20.31
N GLY A 35 -13.79 -20.11 21.49
CA GLY A 35 -12.93 -19.10 22.10
C GLY A 35 -11.69 -18.75 21.24
N LEU A 36 -11.07 -19.74 20.61
CA LEU A 36 -10.00 -19.52 19.63
C LEU A 36 -10.49 -18.75 18.39
N THR A 37 -11.69 -19.07 17.91
CA THR A 37 -12.29 -18.39 16.75
C THR A 37 -12.59 -16.93 17.05
N GLU A 38 -13.14 -16.62 18.22
CA GLU A 38 -13.38 -15.24 18.66
C GLU A 38 -12.07 -14.46 18.86
N THR A 39 -11.05 -15.09 19.44
CA THR A 39 -9.73 -14.48 19.63
C THR A 39 -9.06 -14.15 18.30
N ASN A 40 -9.13 -15.07 17.32
CA ASN A 40 -8.60 -14.86 15.98
C ASN A 40 -9.38 -13.76 15.23
N LYS A 41 -10.71 -13.76 15.33
CA LYS A 41 -11.54 -12.68 14.77
C LYS A 41 -11.18 -11.33 15.38
N GLY A 42 -11.08 -11.25 16.71
CA GLY A 42 -10.69 -10.03 17.41
C GLY A 42 -9.30 -9.53 17.00
N THR A 43 -8.32 -10.42 16.86
CA THR A 43 -6.95 -10.07 16.47
C THR A 43 -6.87 -9.60 15.01
N VAL A 44 -7.56 -10.26 14.09
CA VAL A 44 -7.58 -9.87 12.66
C VAL A 44 -8.27 -8.53 12.48
N VAL A 45 -9.44 -8.32 13.12
CA VAL A 45 -10.15 -7.04 13.08
C VAL A 45 -9.28 -5.92 13.65
N ASN A 46 -8.67 -6.13 14.82
CA ASN A 46 -7.82 -5.13 15.46
C ASN A 46 -6.56 -4.80 14.64
N THR A 47 -5.95 -5.80 13.99
CA THR A 47 -4.79 -5.59 13.11
C THR A 47 -5.17 -4.83 11.84
N LEU A 48 -6.34 -5.12 11.26
CA LEU A 48 -6.86 -4.39 10.10
C LEU A 48 -7.25 -2.96 10.48
N GLU A 49 -7.99 -2.78 11.58
CA GLU A 49 -8.36 -1.46 12.09
C GLU A 49 -7.12 -0.61 12.39
N LYS A 50 -6.07 -1.18 12.99
CA LYS A 50 -4.84 -0.43 13.29
C LYS A 50 -4.13 0.07 12.03
N ASN A 51 -4.20 -0.67 10.93
CA ASN A 51 -3.61 -0.26 9.65
C ASN A 51 -4.54 0.64 8.82
N TRP A 52 -5.85 0.62 9.07
CA TRP A 52 -6.84 1.38 8.30
C TRP A 52 -7.49 2.55 9.04
N LYS A 53 -7.18 2.77 10.32
CA LYS A 53 -7.65 3.93 11.07
C LYS A 53 -7.05 5.20 10.48
N ALA A 54 -7.85 5.91 9.68
CA ALA A 54 -7.50 7.24 9.20
C ALA A 54 -7.34 8.22 10.37
N SER A 55 -6.44 9.20 10.24
CA SER A 55 -6.26 10.27 11.23
C SER A 55 -7.40 11.29 11.21
N TYR A 56 -8.35 11.15 10.28
CA TYR A 56 -9.49 12.02 10.07
C TYR A 56 -10.74 11.19 9.76
N HIS A 57 -11.91 11.74 10.08
CA HIS A 57 -13.20 11.12 9.75
C HIS A 57 -13.74 11.57 8.38
N ILE A 58 -13.45 12.81 7.99
CA ILE A 58 -13.96 13.43 6.77
C ILE A 58 -12.82 14.10 6.03
N VAL A 59 -12.75 13.91 4.71
CA VAL A 59 -11.83 14.65 3.83
C VAL A 59 -12.63 15.50 2.86
N VAL A 60 -12.29 16.78 2.81
CA VAL A 60 -12.87 17.73 1.87
C VAL A 60 -11.85 17.99 0.76
N ARG A 61 -12.25 17.74 -0.49
CA ARG A 61 -11.43 17.98 -1.69
C ARG A 61 -12.16 18.94 -2.64
N PRO A 62 -11.45 19.82 -3.36
CA PRO A 62 -12.06 20.63 -4.41
C PRO A 62 -12.60 19.75 -5.56
N PRO A 63 -13.60 20.24 -6.33
CA PRO A 63 -14.20 19.48 -7.42
C PRO A 63 -13.16 19.07 -8.47
N GLY A 64 -13.30 17.85 -9.02
CA GLY A 64 -12.39 17.32 -10.04
C GLY A 64 -11.07 16.73 -9.54
N THR A 65 -10.82 16.74 -8.22
CA THR A 65 -9.52 16.33 -7.63
C THR A 65 -9.55 14.97 -6.93
N LYS A 66 -10.62 14.20 -7.16
CA LYS A 66 -10.76 12.84 -6.64
C LYS A 66 -9.81 11.89 -7.37
N SER A 67 -9.16 11.03 -6.61
CA SER A 67 -8.29 9.98 -7.18
C SER A 67 -9.11 8.89 -7.89
N LEU A 68 -8.46 8.06 -8.71
CA LEU A 68 -9.13 6.95 -9.41
C LEU A 68 -9.83 5.97 -8.44
N PRO A 69 -9.20 5.51 -7.34
CA PRO A 69 -9.86 4.66 -6.35
C PRO A 69 -11.07 5.34 -5.69
N GLU A 70 -10.98 6.65 -5.40
CA GLU A 70 -12.06 7.40 -4.74
C GLU A 70 -13.32 7.47 -5.60
N LYS A 71 -13.19 7.43 -6.93
CA LYS A 71 -14.35 7.34 -7.85
C LYS A 71 -15.11 6.02 -7.69
N SER A 72 -14.44 4.95 -7.26
CA SER A 72 -15.04 3.65 -6.99
C SER A 72 -15.47 3.49 -5.51
N GLY A 73 -15.47 4.57 -4.74
CA GLY A 73 -15.82 4.55 -3.31
C GLY A 73 -14.70 4.02 -2.40
N LEU A 74 -13.49 3.83 -2.94
CA LEU A 74 -12.34 3.34 -2.19
C LEU A 74 -11.40 4.52 -1.90
N MET A 75 -11.17 4.82 -0.62
CA MET A 75 -10.23 5.85 -0.22
C MET A 75 -9.18 5.25 0.70
N ASP A 76 -7.91 5.38 0.32
CA ASP A 76 -6.83 4.98 1.20
C ASP A 76 -6.78 5.95 2.40
N PRO A 77 -6.71 5.41 3.64
CA PRO A 77 -6.56 6.24 4.83
C PRO A 77 -5.23 6.99 4.78
N ASN A 78 -5.24 8.25 5.19
CA ASN A 78 -4.07 9.14 5.20
C ASN A 78 -3.40 9.33 3.82
N TYR A 79 -4.17 9.20 2.74
CA TYR A 79 -3.67 9.41 1.38
C TYR A 79 -3.52 10.92 1.07
N LEU A 80 -2.32 11.45 1.32
CA LEU A 80 -1.97 12.85 1.09
C LEU A 80 -1.34 13.11 -0.30
N SER A 81 -1.13 12.06 -1.09
CA SER A 81 -0.61 12.17 -2.46
C SER A 81 -1.69 12.67 -3.43
N GLY A 82 -1.30 13.48 -4.42
CA GLY A 82 -2.23 13.97 -5.46
C GLY A 82 -3.23 15.01 -4.95
N LEU A 83 -2.90 15.74 -3.87
CA LEU A 83 -3.60 16.95 -3.48
C LEU A 83 -3.30 18.06 -4.51
N ASN A 84 -4.12 18.12 -5.56
CA ASN A 84 -4.11 19.23 -6.50
C ASN A 84 -5.17 20.26 -6.08
N GLY A 85 -4.80 21.53 -6.02
CA GLY A 85 -5.69 22.61 -5.58
C GLY A 85 -5.87 22.67 -4.05
N GLY A 86 -6.93 23.32 -3.60
CA GLY A 86 -7.26 23.46 -2.18
C GLY A 86 -8.64 24.08 -1.95
N ILE A 87 -8.97 24.26 -0.67
CA ILE A 87 -10.15 25.03 -0.25
C ILE A 87 -9.71 26.44 0.17
N SER A 88 -10.57 27.42 -0.08
CA SER A 88 -10.35 28.79 0.41
C SER A 88 -10.52 28.89 1.92
N LEU A 89 -9.93 29.92 2.53
CA LEU A 89 -10.08 30.19 3.97
C LEU A 89 -11.56 30.40 4.37
N LYS A 90 -12.36 31.01 3.48
CA LYS A 90 -13.81 31.16 3.70
C LYS A 90 -14.55 29.83 3.72
N GLN A 91 -14.16 28.88 2.85
CA GLN A 91 -14.72 27.53 2.85
C GLN A 91 -14.30 26.76 4.10
N TYR A 92 -13.04 26.91 4.52
CA TYR A 92 -12.55 26.35 5.78
C TYR A 92 -13.37 26.81 6.98
N GLU A 93 -13.59 28.12 7.14
CA GLU A 93 -14.42 28.65 8.24
C GLU A 93 -15.85 28.12 8.18
N LYS A 94 -16.43 28.00 6.97
CA LYS A 94 -17.76 27.41 6.80
C LYS A 94 -17.81 25.95 7.26
N ILE A 95 -16.77 25.16 6.98
CA ILE A 95 -16.66 23.77 7.40
C ILE A 95 -16.49 23.69 8.92
N LYS A 96 -15.59 24.50 9.48
CA LYS A 96 -15.33 24.54 10.92
C LYS A 96 -16.57 24.89 11.75
N ASN A 97 -17.48 25.69 11.21
CA ASN A 97 -18.72 26.10 11.88
C ASN A 97 -19.86 25.08 11.77
N ILE A 98 -19.65 23.90 11.19
CA ILE A 98 -20.64 22.81 11.20
C ILE A 98 -20.73 22.24 12.62
N THR A 99 -21.94 22.10 13.16
CA THR A 99 -22.22 21.74 14.56
C THR A 99 -21.46 20.53 15.08
N ASP A 100 -21.27 19.50 14.25
CA ASP A 100 -20.63 18.23 14.63
C ASP A 100 -19.11 18.19 14.33
N ILE A 101 -18.51 19.30 13.87
CA ILE A 101 -17.08 19.39 13.58
C ILE A 101 -16.35 20.02 14.76
N GLU A 102 -15.70 19.19 15.55
CA GLU A 102 -14.86 19.64 16.68
C GLU A 102 -13.56 20.28 16.20
N VAL A 103 -12.89 19.67 15.20
CA VAL A 103 -11.59 20.12 14.69
C VAL A 103 -11.59 20.07 13.16
N ALA A 104 -11.18 21.18 12.55
CA ALA A 104 -10.89 21.27 11.13
C ALA A 104 -9.40 21.64 10.93
N ALA A 105 -8.66 20.76 10.25
CA ALA A 105 -7.22 20.93 9.99
C ALA A 105 -6.97 21.01 8.48
N PRO A 106 -6.69 22.20 7.92
CA PRO A 106 -6.33 22.32 6.51
C PRO A 106 -4.92 21.75 6.28
N ILE A 107 -4.75 20.94 5.24
CA ILE A 107 -3.47 20.35 4.85
C ILE A 107 -3.06 20.92 3.49
N ALA A 108 -1.82 21.37 3.39
CA ALA A 108 -1.24 21.85 2.14
C ALA A 108 0.07 21.11 1.86
N VAL A 109 0.23 20.65 0.61
CA VAL A 109 1.48 20.07 0.13
C VAL A 109 2.41 21.21 -0.25
N ILE A 110 3.50 21.38 0.50
CA ILE A 110 4.49 22.45 0.28
C ILE A 110 5.46 22.16 -0.88
N GLY A 111 5.56 20.90 -1.31
CA GLY A 111 6.44 20.47 -2.38
C GLY A 111 6.57 18.96 -2.45
N TYR A 112 7.20 18.47 -3.51
CA TYR A 112 7.52 17.06 -3.69
C TYR A 112 9.03 16.91 -3.66
N LEU A 113 9.52 15.93 -2.89
CA LEU A 113 10.92 15.53 -2.93
C LEU A 113 11.07 14.39 -3.95
N PRO A 114 11.71 14.61 -5.11
CA PRO A 114 12.02 13.51 -6.00
C PRO A 114 13.03 12.60 -5.32
N LEU A 115 12.68 11.34 -5.14
CA LEU A 115 13.62 10.31 -4.73
C LEU A 115 14.34 9.81 -5.98
N SER A 116 15.65 10.04 -6.05
CA SER A 116 16.51 9.51 -7.11
C SER A 116 17.41 8.43 -6.53
N VAL A 117 17.50 7.29 -7.21
CA VAL A 117 18.51 6.28 -6.92
C VAL A 117 19.70 6.54 -7.82
N SER A 118 20.87 6.78 -7.21
CA SER A 118 22.12 6.81 -7.98
C SER A 118 22.44 5.39 -8.41
N MET A 119 22.40 5.13 -9.71
CA MET A 119 22.89 3.87 -10.24
C MET A 119 24.40 3.94 -10.49
N GLY A 120 25.06 2.79 -10.49
CA GLY A 120 26.48 2.70 -10.81
C GLY A 120 26.77 3.22 -12.23
N THR A 121 28.00 3.66 -12.46
CA THR A 121 28.46 4.08 -13.78
C THR A 121 28.76 2.86 -14.64
N PHE A 122 28.17 2.80 -15.84
CA PHE A 122 28.62 1.86 -16.85
C PHE A 122 29.89 2.40 -17.51
N THR A 123 30.95 1.59 -17.54
CA THR A 123 32.17 1.88 -18.31
C THR A 123 32.29 0.83 -19.42
N PRO A 124 32.40 1.22 -20.69
CA PRO A 124 32.59 0.26 -21.77
C PRO A 124 33.87 -0.56 -21.57
N PRO A 125 33.91 -1.83 -22.01
CA PRO A 125 35.12 -2.63 -21.97
C PRO A 125 36.27 -1.91 -22.67
N LYS A 126 37.48 -2.05 -22.13
CA LYS A 126 38.68 -1.42 -22.68
C LYS A 126 38.88 -1.89 -24.12
N ASN A 127 39.01 -0.94 -25.05
CA ASN A 127 39.15 -1.13 -26.51
C ASN A 127 37.87 -1.48 -27.30
N GLU A 128 36.69 -1.43 -26.69
CA GLU A 128 35.44 -1.53 -27.46
C GLU A 128 34.89 -0.15 -27.81
N THR A 129 34.86 0.14 -29.11
CA THR A 129 34.19 1.32 -29.67
C THR A 129 32.83 0.92 -30.21
N GLY A 130 31.80 1.69 -29.88
CA GLY A 130 30.44 1.36 -30.25
C GLY A 130 29.41 2.31 -29.67
N ILE A 131 28.18 2.18 -30.16
CA ILE A 131 27.00 2.85 -29.60
C ILE A 131 26.32 1.84 -28.69
N TYR A 132 26.11 2.23 -27.45
CA TYR A 132 25.49 1.39 -26.45
C TYR A 132 24.17 2.01 -26.01
N LYS A 133 23.18 1.15 -25.76
CA LYS A 133 21.86 1.53 -25.25
C LYS A 133 21.74 1.11 -23.79
N ILE A 134 21.52 2.07 -22.90
CA ILE A 134 21.18 1.81 -21.50
C ILE A 134 19.67 1.92 -21.34
N LYS A 135 19.07 0.89 -20.77
CA LYS A 135 17.65 0.82 -20.44
C LYS A 135 17.48 0.86 -18.93
N TYR A 136 16.82 1.89 -18.43
CA TYR A 136 16.46 2.06 -17.03
C TYR A 136 14.99 1.72 -16.85
N ILE A 137 14.69 0.70 -16.04
CA ILE A 137 13.32 0.27 -15.74
C ILE A 137 13.07 0.52 -14.26
N GLU A 138 12.17 1.44 -13.95
CA GLU A 138 11.72 1.68 -12.58
C GLU A 138 10.51 0.80 -12.30
N VAL A 139 10.62 -0.09 -11.31
CA VAL A 139 9.53 -0.98 -10.89
C VAL A 139 9.17 -0.64 -9.44
N VAL A 140 7.91 -0.28 -9.23
CA VAL A 140 7.37 0.00 -7.89
C VAL A 140 6.48 -1.16 -7.46
N ARG A 141 6.62 -1.60 -6.20
CA ARG A 141 5.80 -2.66 -5.60
C ARG A 141 4.88 -2.08 -4.55
N ASN A 142 3.58 -2.05 -4.84
CA ASN A 142 2.56 -1.48 -3.95
C ASN A 142 1.89 -2.57 -3.08
N GLY A 143 2.64 -3.58 -2.64
CA GLY A 143 2.14 -4.72 -1.86
C GLY A 143 1.28 -5.75 -2.65
N PHE A 144 0.50 -5.31 -3.64
CA PHE A 144 -0.37 -6.18 -4.44
C PHE A 144 0.26 -6.63 -5.77
N ARG A 145 0.82 -5.70 -6.55
CA ARG A 145 1.42 -5.96 -7.86
C ARG A 145 2.66 -5.10 -8.09
N ASN A 146 3.56 -5.60 -8.94
CA ASN A 146 4.67 -4.84 -9.47
C ASN A 146 4.17 -4.01 -10.65
N ARG A 147 4.50 -2.72 -10.68
CA ARG A 147 4.15 -1.82 -11.77
C ARG A 147 5.41 -1.17 -12.32
N ILE A 148 5.59 -1.19 -13.64
CA ILE A 148 6.61 -0.37 -14.31
C ILE A 148 6.13 1.07 -14.23
N GLN A 149 6.87 1.89 -13.49
CA GLN A 149 6.55 3.29 -13.25
C GLN A 149 7.14 4.18 -14.34
N ALA A 150 8.39 3.91 -14.74
CA ALA A 150 9.08 4.64 -15.76
C ALA A 150 10.04 3.75 -16.56
N LEU A 151 10.18 4.06 -17.85
CA LEU A 151 11.17 3.49 -18.74
C LEU A 151 11.99 4.63 -19.32
N HIS A 152 13.30 4.66 -19.05
CA HIS A 152 14.21 5.61 -19.69
C HIS A 152 15.20 4.85 -20.55
N GLU A 153 15.42 5.33 -21.77
CA GLU A 153 16.39 4.77 -22.70
C GLU A 153 17.40 5.85 -23.06
N ASN A 154 18.66 5.66 -22.68
CA ASN A 154 19.74 6.57 -23.02
C ASN A 154 20.75 5.85 -23.90
N TYR A 155 21.34 6.57 -24.83
CA TYR A 155 22.40 6.07 -25.70
C TYR A 155 23.72 6.74 -25.32
N PHE A 156 24.79 5.96 -25.20
CA PHE A 156 26.14 6.48 -25.00
C PHE A 156 27.08 5.91 -26.07
N VAL A 157 28.10 6.69 -26.42
CA VAL A 157 29.02 6.36 -27.50
C VAL A 157 30.43 6.23 -26.93
N SER A 158 31.06 5.09 -27.18
CA SER A 158 32.47 4.83 -26.89
C SER A 158 33.28 4.91 -28.18
N GLY A 159 34.34 5.73 -28.20
CA GLY A 159 35.21 5.88 -29.37
C GLY A 159 35.22 7.28 -29.99
N PRO A 160 35.76 7.43 -31.21
CA PRO A 160 36.05 8.74 -31.84
C PRO A 160 34.79 9.59 -32.13
N TRP A 161 33.62 8.97 -32.04
CA TRP A 161 32.31 9.58 -32.24
C TRP A 161 31.75 10.23 -30.95
N ASN A 162 32.47 10.13 -29.82
CA ASN A 162 32.08 10.74 -28.55
C ASN A 162 32.46 12.23 -28.51
N LYS A 163 31.47 13.11 -28.34
CA LYS A 163 31.58 14.57 -28.42
C LYS A 163 32.44 15.20 -27.31
N THR A 164 32.74 14.48 -26.23
CA THR A 164 33.66 14.96 -25.16
C THR A 164 35.13 14.94 -25.56
N ILE A 165 35.48 14.33 -26.70
CA ILE A 165 36.80 14.47 -27.31
C ILE A 165 36.81 15.79 -28.09
N ASN A 166 37.38 16.82 -27.47
CA ASN A 166 37.79 18.12 -28.02
C ASN A 166 37.34 18.39 -29.49
N GLN A 167 36.35 19.29 -29.67
CA GLN A 167 35.67 19.59 -30.95
C GLN A 167 36.61 19.92 -32.12
N ASN A 168 37.88 20.24 -31.84
CA ASN A 168 38.89 20.58 -32.83
C ASN A 168 39.54 19.35 -33.52
N LYS A 169 39.16 18.11 -33.19
CA LYS A 169 39.83 16.89 -33.69
C LYS A 169 38.98 15.87 -34.44
N THR A 170 37.65 16.01 -34.53
CA THR A 170 36.81 15.03 -35.25
C THR A 170 35.78 15.70 -36.16
N PRO A 171 35.88 15.55 -37.50
CA PRO A 171 34.95 16.16 -38.47
C PRO A 171 33.60 15.43 -38.61
N TYR A 172 33.42 14.29 -37.94
CA TYR A 172 32.21 13.47 -38.04
C TYR A 172 31.73 13.00 -36.67
N GLY A 173 30.47 13.28 -36.35
CA GLY A 173 29.79 12.78 -35.17
C GLY A 173 28.28 12.82 -35.37
N ALA A 174 27.60 11.69 -35.19
CA ALA A 174 26.14 11.65 -35.16
C ALA A 174 25.67 12.25 -33.83
N HIS A 175 24.99 13.40 -33.90
CA HIS A 175 24.32 13.97 -32.73
C HIS A 175 23.11 13.10 -32.38
N PRO A 176 23.00 12.55 -31.15
CA PRO A 176 21.72 12.06 -30.69
C PRO A 176 20.83 13.29 -30.58
N TRP A 177 19.81 13.38 -31.42
CA TRP A 177 18.77 14.39 -31.35
C TRP A 177 18.03 14.19 -30.02
N ILE A 178 18.48 14.88 -28.97
CA ILE A 178 17.76 14.93 -27.71
C ILE A 178 16.60 15.89 -27.98
N ASN A 179 15.41 15.34 -28.25
CA ASN A 179 14.19 16.11 -28.24
C ASN A 179 14.05 16.77 -26.86
N GLY A 180 14.29 18.07 -26.81
CA GLY A 180 13.96 18.88 -25.65
C GLY A 180 12.45 18.90 -25.49
N ARG A 181 12.00 18.42 -24.34
CA ARG A 181 10.70 18.59 -23.66
C ARG A 181 9.49 18.94 -24.53
#